data_AF-A0A1G6LLE8-F1
#
_entry.id   AF-A0A1G6LLE8-F1
#
_cell.length_a   1.000
_cell.length_b   1.000
_cell.length_c   1.000
_cell.angle_alpha   90.00
_cell.angle_beta   90.00
_cell.angle_gamma   90.00
#
_symmetry.space_group_name_H-M   'P 1'
#
loop_
_entity.id
_entity.type
_entity.pdbx_description
1 polymer ?
#
loop_
_entity_poly.entity_id
_entity_poly.type
_entity_poly.pdbx_seq_one_letter_code
_entity_poly.pdbx_strand_id
1 'polypeptide(L)'
;MATKALNFRMDEKEMVDLKKVAAVFNISVTDLVKDAIKEYVTKLKKDPFYRLTANVENATEAETEEILKELENMSDDDLSIVSVKHVSV
;
A
#
# COMPACT_ATOMS: atom_id res chain seq x y z
N MET A 1 -22.73 10.60 3.75
CA MET A 1 -21.47 10.05 4.28
C MET A 1 -21.28 10.56 5.69
N ALA A 2 -21.02 9.67 6.66
CA ALA A 2 -20.80 10.08 8.04
C ALA A 2 -19.40 10.68 8.20
N THR A 3 -19.31 11.97 8.55
CA THR A 3 -18.06 12.62 8.94
C THR A 3 -17.70 12.23 10.38
N LYS A 4 -16.53 11.64 10.59
CA LYS A 4 -15.97 11.37 11.92
C LYS A 4 -14.84 12.36 12.21
N ALA A 5 -14.80 12.88 13.44
CA ALA A 5 -13.70 13.72 13.89
C ALA A 5 -12.45 12.89 14.14
N LEU A 6 -11.29 13.44 13.81
CA LEU A 6 -9.97 12.86 14.05
C LEU A 6 -9.20 13.79 14.98
N ASN A 7 -8.76 13.26 16.13
CA ASN A 7 -7.98 14.01 17.11
C ASN A 7 -6.55 13.44 17.14
N PHE A 8 -5.55 14.32 17.06
CA PHE A 8 -4.13 13.97 17.14
C PHE A 8 -3.47 14.82 18.23
N ARG A 9 -2.60 14.19 19.01
CA ARG A 9 -1.66 14.91 19.89
C ARG A 9 -0.36 15.08 19.12
N MET A 10 0.19 16.29 19.16
CA MET A 10 1.43 16.66 18.49
C MET A 10 2.19 17.65 19.38
N ASP A 11 3.50 17.71 19.19
CA ASP A 11 4.32 18.64 19.94
C ASP A 11 4.06 20.07 19.47
N GLU A 12 4.19 21.02 20.40
CA GLU A 12 3.90 22.43 20.13
C GLU A 12 4.78 23.00 19.00
N LYS A 13 6.05 22.56 18.93
CA LYS A 13 6.97 22.96 17.87
C LYS A 13 6.49 22.53 16.48
N GLU A 14 6.04 21.29 16.35
CA GLU A 14 5.53 20.74 15.08
C GLU A 14 4.26 21.47 14.63
N MET A 15 3.38 21.80 15.58
CA MET A 15 2.16 22.57 15.28
C MET A 15 2.47 23.99 14.81
N VAL A 16 3.48 24.64 15.41
CA VAL A 16 3.92 25.98 14.99
C VAL A 16 4.48 25.94 13.56
N ASP A 17 5.26 24.93 13.22
CA ASP A 17 5.83 24.81 11.88
C ASP A 17 4.76 24.49 10.83
N LEU A 18 3.79 23.62 11.13
CA LEU A 18 2.61 23.40 10.29
C LEU A 18 1.84 24.71 10.02
N LYS A 19 1.63 25.53 11.06
CA LYS A 19 0.95 26.82 10.92
C LYS A 19 1.72 27.80 10.02
N LYS A 20 3.05 27.86 10.15
CA LYS A 20 3.89 28.71 9.28
C LYS A 20 3.78 28.30 7.82
N VAL A 21 3.87 27.00 7.54
CA VAL A 21 3.75 26.46 6.19
C VAL A 21 2.35 26.75 5.64
N ALA A 22 1.29 26.46 6.40
CA ALA A 22 -0.08 26.73 6.00
C ALA A 22 -0.31 28.22 5.70
N ALA A 23 0.28 29.13 6.49
CA ALA A 23 0.20 30.57 6.27
C ALA A 23 0.89 31.02 4.97
N VAL A 24 2.05 30.44 4.61
CA VAL A 24 2.76 30.76 3.35
C VAL A 24 1.89 30.42 2.13
N PHE A 25 1.17 29.30 2.18
CA PHE A 25 0.32 28.85 1.07
C PHE A 25 -1.14 29.35 1.18
N ASN A 26 -1.45 30.16 2.20
CA ASN A 26 -2.80 30.67 2.49
C ASN A 26 -3.87 29.56 2.53
N ILE A 27 -3.52 28.41 3.12
CA ILE A 27 -4.42 27.27 3.31
C ILE A 27 -4.65 27.00 4.79
N SER A 28 -5.73 26.30 5.13
CA SER A 28 -5.95 25.87 6.51
C SER A 28 -4.99 24.73 6.87
N VAL A 29 -4.58 24.66 8.14
CA VAL A 29 -3.77 23.53 8.65
C VAL A 29 -4.52 22.21 8.42
N THR A 30 -5.85 22.22 8.55
CA THR A 30 -6.68 21.04 8.30
C THR A 30 -6.60 20.57 6.85
N ASP A 31 -6.59 21.48 5.88
CA ASP A 31 -6.52 21.11 4.47
C ASP A 31 -5.10 20.65 4.09
N LEU A 32 -4.07 21.30 4.63
CA LEU A 32 -2.69 20.83 4.53
C LEU A 32 -2.55 19.37 5.03
N VAL A 33 -3.13 19.06 6.19
CA VAL A 33 -3.10 17.70 6.77
C VAL A 33 -3.91 16.71 5.92
N LYS A 34 -5.08 17.09 5.40
CA LYS A 34 -5.88 16.21 4.53
C LYS A 34 -5.14 15.85 3.25
N ASP A 35 -4.49 16.83 2.61
CA ASP A 35 -3.74 16.61 1.37
C ASP A 35 -2.53 15.72 1.62
N ALA A 36 -1.78 15.98 2.69
CA ALA A 36 -0.66 15.14 3.10
C ALA A 36 -1.09 13.69 3.37
N ILE A 37 -2.19 13.47 4.11
CA ILE A 37 -2.74 12.14 4.36
C ILE A 37 -3.14 11.47 3.05
N LYS A 38 -3.83 12.18 2.15
CA LYS A 38 -4.28 11.62 0.87
C LYS A 38 -3.11 11.19 0.00
N GLU A 39 -2.06 12.00 -0.08
CA GLU A 39 -0.85 11.67 -0.82
C GLU A 39 -0.14 10.45 -0.20
N TYR A 40 0.02 10.45 1.12
CA TYR A 40 0.70 9.37 1.84
C TYR A 40 -0.06 8.04 1.74
N VAL A 41 -1.38 8.05 1.91
CA VAL A 41 -2.23 6.87 1.70
C VAL A 41 -2.13 6.38 0.26
N THR A 42 -2.10 7.27 -0.73
CA THR A 42 -1.94 6.88 -2.14
C THR A 42 -0.59 6.22 -2.39
N LYS A 43 0.49 6.73 -1.78
CA LYS A 43 1.82 6.14 -1.84
C LYS A 43 1.84 4.75 -1.18
N LEU A 44 1.28 4.62 0.02
CA LEU A 44 1.17 3.34 0.71
C LEU A 44 0.36 2.33 -0.10
N LYS A 45 -0.73 2.74 -0.75
CA LYS A 45 -1.52 1.86 -1.63
C LYS A 45 -0.77 1.37 -2.86
N LYS A 46 0.25 2.10 -3.31
CA LYS A 46 1.12 1.70 -4.42
C LYS A 46 2.24 0.77 -3.98
N ASP A 47 2.50 0.67 -2.68
CA ASP A 47 3.55 -0.19 -2.14
C ASP A 47 3.24 -1.67 -2.44
N PRO A 48 4.21 -2.44 -2.97
CA PRO A 48 4.00 -3.86 -3.25
C PRO A 48 3.54 -4.65 -2.02
N PHE A 49 4.05 -4.35 -0.83
CA PHE A 49 3.67 -5.02 0.41
C PHE A 49 2.19 -4.75 0.74
N TYR A 50 1.73 -3.51 0.60
CA TYR A 50 0.29 -3.21 0.78
C TYR A 50 -0.56 -3.90 -0.29
N ARG A 51 -0.14 -3.91 -1.56
CA ARG A 51 -0.89 -4.59 -2.62
C ARG A 51 -0.96 -6.10 -2.42
N LEU A 52 0.13 -6.70 -1.94
CA LEU A 52 0.22 -8.14 -1.66
C LEU A 52 -0.54 -8.54 -0.39
N THR A 53 -0.75 -7.62 0.55
CA THR A 53 -1.43 -7.92 1.83
C THR A 53 -2.88 -7.44 1.87
N ALA A 54 -3.21 -6.39 1.14
CA ALA A 54 -4.55 -5.81 1.09
C ALA A 54 -5.46 -6.47 0.05
N ASN A 55 -4.91 -7.16 -0.96
CA ASN A 55 -5.67 -7.88 -1.99
C ASN A 55 -5.59 -9.41 -1.87
N VAL A 56 -5.27 -9.96 -0.69
CA VAL A 56 -5.64 -11.36 -0.41
C VAL A 56 -6.92 -11.35 0.43
N GLU A 57 -7.96 -10.71 -0.09
CA GLU A 57 -9.26 -11.37 0.02
C GLU A 57 -9.07 -12.72 -0.69
N ASN A 58 -9.52 -13.81 -0.05
CA ASN A 58 -9.39 -15.17 -0.62
C ASN A 58 -9.59 -15.10 -2.13
N ALA A 59 -8.70 -15.74 -2.91
CA ALA A 59 -8.85 -15.80 -4.36
C ALA A 59 -10.31 -16.10 -4.68
N THR A 60 -10.91 -15.32 -5.59
CA THR A 60 -12.32 -15.55 -5.93
C THR A 60 -12.47 -16.99 -6.43
N GLU A 61 -13.67 -17.58 -6.32
CA GLU A 61 -13.87 -18.98 -6.74
C GLU A 61 -13.37 -19.21 -8.18
N ALA A 62 -13.57 -18.24 -9.07
CA ALA A 62 -13.07 -18.28 -10.45
C ALA A 62 -11.55 -18.22 -10.55
N GLU A 63 -10.88 -17.32 -9.82
CA GLU A 63 -9.40 -17.24 -9.81
C GLU A 63 -8.79 -18.50 -9.17
N THR A 64 -9.46 -19.07 -8.16
CA THR A 64 -9.04 -20.32 -7.52
C THR A 64 -9.16 -21.51 -8.48
N GLU A 65 -10.29 -21.61 -9.20
CA GLU A 65 -10.49 -22.65 -10.22
C GLU A 65 -9.49 -22.53 -11.37
N GLU A 66 -9.16 -21.31 -11.82
CA GLU A 66 -8.14 -21.07 -12.84
C GLU A 66 -6.76 -21.52 -12.37
N ILE A 67 -6.35 -21.14 -11.16
CA ILE A 67 -5.06 -21.54 -10.56
C ILE A 67 -5.00 -23.07 -10.38
N LEU A 68 -6.06 -23.69 -9.86
CA LEU A 68 -6.10 -25.15 -9.68
C LEU A 68 -6.00 -25.88 -11.03
N LYS A 69 -6.70 -25.39 -12.05
CA LYS A 69 -6.64 -25.97 -13.39
C LYS A 69 -5.26 -25.82 -14.02
N GLU A 70 -4.59 -24.69 -13.83
CA GLU A 70 -3.22 -24.49 -14.32
C GLU A 70 -2.27 -25.48 -13.63
N LEU A 71 -2.37 -25.61 -12.29
CA LEU A 71 -1.56 -26.54 -11.48
C LEU A 71 -1.79 -28.00 -11.84
N GLU A 72 -3.04 -28.41 -12.08
CA GLU A 72 -3.38 -29.78 -12.49
C GLU A 72 -2.87 -30.12 -13.91
N ASN A 73 -2.66 -29.11 -14.75
CA ASN A 73 -2.13 -29.28 -16.10
C ASN A 73 -0.60 -29.12 -16.18
N MET A 74 0.08 -28.82 -15.07
CA MET A 74 1.54 -28.82 -15.04
C MET A 74 2.07 -30.25 -15.18
N SER A 75 3.01 -30.43 -16.09
CA SER A 75 3.72 -31.70 -16.28
C SER A 75 4.99 -31.74 -15.41
N ASP A 76 5.52 -32.94 -15.18
CA ASP A 76 6.81 -33.09 -14.47
C ASP A 76 7.96 -32.35 -15.17
N ASP A 77 7.86 -32.13 -16.49
CA ASP A 77 8.83 -31.36 -17.27
C ASP A 77 8.78 -29.86 -16.91
N ASP A 78 7.63 -29.32 -16.52
CA ASP A 78 7.47 -27.93 -16.07
C ASP A 78 8.09 -27.67 -14.68
N LEU A 79 8.29 -28.75 -13.91
CA LEU A 79 8.94 -28.71 -12.60
C LEU A 79 10.47 -28.96 -12.69
N SER A 80 11.00 -29.14 -13.91
CA SER A 80 12.42 -29.40 -14.10
C SER A 80 13.28 -28.16 -13.83
N ILE A 81 14.36 -28.36 -13.06
CA ILE A 81 15.31 -27.29 -12.78
C ILE A 81 16.13 -27.02 -14.04
N VAL A 82 15.77 -25.99 -14.79
CA VAL A 82 16.41 -25.63 -16.06
C VAL A 82 17.80 -25.00 -15.90
N SER A 83 18.10 -24.39 -14.75
CA SER A 83 19.46 -23.90 -14.46
C SER A 83 19.67 -23.62 -12.97
N VAL A 84 20.89 -23.87 -12.49
CA VAL A 84 21.34 -23.53 -11.14
C VAL A 84 22.50 -22.53 -11.27
N LYS A 85 22.36 -21.34 -10.66
CA LYS A 85 23.46 -20.38 -10.54
C LYS A 85 24.02 -20.41 -9.12
N HIS A 86 25.28 -20.80 -8.98
CA HIS A 86 26.02 -20.61 -7.75
C HIS A 86 26.50 -19.15 -7.64
N VAL A 87 26.13 -18.49 -6.55
CA VAL A 87 26.67 -17.18 -6.17
C VAL A 87 27.62 -17.40 -5.00
N SER A 88 28.91 -17.18 -5.24
CA SER A 88 29.95 -17.19 -4.21
C SER A 88 30.10 -15.77 -3.64
N VAL A 89 30.07 -15.64 -2.31
CA VAL A 89 30.27 -14.38 -1.58
C VAL A 89 31.74 -14.17 -1.29
#